data_AF-A0A1C3X3T0-F1
#
_entry.id   AF-A0A1C3X3T0-F1
#
_cell.length_a   1.000
_cell.length_b   1.000
_cell.length_c   1.000
_cell.angle_alpha   90.00
_cell.angle_beta   90.00
_cell.angle_gamma   90.00
#
_symmetry.space_group_name_H-M   'P 1'
#
loop_
_entity.id
_entity.type
_entity.pdbx_description
1 polymer ?
#
loop_
_entity_poly.entity_id
_entity_poly.type
_entity_poly.pdbx_seq_one_letter_code
_entity_poly.pdbx_strand_id
1 'polypeptide(L)'
;MSWLKAVGPLATKSSGMMLTISCSFAAPLLRIAGEQSFGLCLAGKTGGGKTTATLVGSSVCGPGQIDELPTWNATLAGLEPALRSHNDCLMVVDDLNKMPVASDKEKHHSTRNFAHNLGTGSTKLRSPTFDETSDNGEQYRVISLTSAETTIAQLSAKCGEQRGGDARRLIDVPIYLDGLDHIFDRAINADQLGQAKLQQLFASVHTACAKDHGQVFAQYVGFLIRSRTVLQDKITRHVNRFRANAAGKVDGIVYADIIRKFGLIYAGGALAIEGIGLPWKRAELLDAIAKCCEAALDTLSAEQRTLDAGWKSLKVRLMSLPRASTIEHSEYKSIDGYVEPERDRYRCIMKTDKFNRIFVNALQRKLVLDELARRNWITRSRSNENQGQFIWPDSVRRRSLEINWARRAGSA
;
A
#
# COMPACT_ATOMS: atom_id res chain seq x y z
N MET A 1 -29.56 -15.74 10.32
CA MET A 1 -28.70 -16.24 9.23
C MET A 1 -27.65 -17.16 9.82
N SER A 2 -27.33 -18.29 9.17
CA SER A 2 -26.36 -19.25 9.71
C SER A 2 -24.93 -18.69 9.65
N TRP A 3 -24.61 -17.87 8.65
CA TRP A 3 -23.33 -17.14 8.54
C TRP A 3 -22.95 -16.38 9.83
N LEU A 4 -23.91 -15.65 10.42
CA LEU A 4 -23.71 -14.90 11.68
C LEU A 4 -23.44 -15.79 12.89
N LYS A 5 -23.80 -17.08 12.84
CA LYS A 5 -23.58 -18.06 13.92
C LYS A 5 -22.33 -18.91 13.68
N ALA A 6 -21.83 -18.98 12.45
CA ALA A 6 -20.69 -19.79 12.05
C ALA A 6 -19.43 -18.93 11.79
N VAL A 7 -19.41 -18.20 10.67
CA VAL A 7 -18.26 -17.38 10.24
C VAL A 7 -18.04 -16.18 11.17
N GLY A 8 -19.12 -15.48 11.55
CA GLY A 8 -19.06 -14.28 12.38
C GLY A 8 -18.26 -14.46 13.68
N PRO A 9 -18.57 -15.46 14.53
CA PRO A 9 -17.83 -15.70 15.78
C PRO A 9 -16.42 -16.24 15.57
N LEU A 10 -16.13 -16.94 14.47
CA LEU A 10 -14.77 -17.39 14.16
C LEU A 10 -13.86 -16.21 13.80
N ALA A 11 -14.39 -15.24 13.08
CA ALA A 11 -13.65 -14.05 12.65
C ALA A 11 -13.11 -13.23 13.83
N THR A 12 -13.75 -13.23 15.00
CA THR A 12 -13.28 -12.46 16.18
C THR A 12 -11.93 -12.91 16.72
N LYS A 13 -11.45 -14.09 16.29
CA LYS A 13 -10.14 -14.64 16.64
C LYS A 13 -8.99 -14.07 15.81
N SER A 14 -9.27 -13.23 14.80
CA SER A 14 -8.26 -12.63 13.93
C SER A 14 -8.63 -11.20 13.57
N SER A 15 -7.75 -10.25 13.87
CA SER A 15 -7.91 -8.87 13.41
C SER A 15 -7.93 -8.80 11.88
N GLY A 16 -7.14 -9.66 11.23
CA GLY A 16 -7.13 -9.83 9.78
C GLY A 16 -8.48 -10.28 9.19
N MET A 17 -9.14 -11.26 9.79
CA MET A 17 -10.48 -11.68 9.34
C MET A 17 -11.55 -10.61 9.60
N MET A 18 -11.47 -9.91 10.73
CA MET A 18 -12.37 -8.80 11.02
C MET A 18 -12.20 -7.66 10.01
N LEU A 19 -10.96 -7.37 9.61
CA LEU A 19 -10.64 -6.39 8.57
C LEU A 19 -11.26 -6.77 7.23
N THR A 20 -11.05 -7.99 6.74
CA THR A 20 -11.51 -8.39 5.41
C THR A 20 -13.04 -8.47 5.29
N ILE A 21 -13.74 -8.93 6.33
CA ILE A 21 -15.21 -8.84 6.40
C ILE A 21 -15.67 -7.38 6.40
N SER A 22 -14.98 -6.52 7.16
CA SER A 22 -15.33 -5.10 7.22
C SER A 22 -15.11 -4.40 5.88
N CYS A 23 -14.13 -4.83 5.07
CA CYS A 23 -13.97 -4.37 3.69
C CYS A 23 -15.22 -4.69 2.84
N SER A 24 -15.79 -5.89 2.98
CA SER A 24 -17.03 -6.26 2.29
C SER A 24 -18.19 -5.35 2.65
N PHE A 25 -18.34 -5.00 3.93
CA PHE A 25 -19.39 -4.07 4.37
C PHE A 25 -19.09 -2.60 4.08
N ALA A 26 -17.83 -2.25 3.80
CA ALA A 26 -17.44 -0.88 3.46
C ALA A 26 -17.52 -0.58 1.96
N ALA A 27 -17.42 -1.60 1.09
CA ALA A 27 -17.52 -1.44 -0.35
C ALA A 27 -18.77 -0.65 -0.82
N PRO A 28 -20.00 -0.94 -0.34
CA PRO A 28 -21.19 -0.17 -0.75
C PRO A 28 -21.24 1.25 -0.17
N LEU A 29 -20.34 1.60 0.76
CA LEU A 29 -20.26 2.93 1.35
C LEU A 29 -19.39 3.89 0.53
N LEU A 30 -18.56 3.36 -0.40
CA LEU A 30 -17.62 4.18 -1.16
C LEU A 30 -18.31 5.34 -1.88
N ARG A 31 -19.47 5.10 -2.53
CA ARG A 31 -20.24 6.14 -3.23
C ARG A 31 -20.66 7.27 -2.30
N ILE A 32 -21.19 6.89 -1.14
CA ILE A 32 -21.82 7.79 -0.18
C ILE A 32 -20.75 8.62 0.53
N ALA A 33 -19.59 8.01 0.78
CA ALA A 33 -18.42 8.66 1.35
C ALA A 33 -17.62 9.51 0.34
N GLY A 34 -17.96 9.48 -0.96
CA GLY A 34 -17.17 10.11 -2.01
C GLY A 34 -15.75 9.53 -2.12
N GLU A 35 -15.59 8.25 -1.78
CA GLU A 35 -14.31 7.56 -1.76
C GLU A 35 -14.05 6.83 -3.08
N GLN A 36 -12.79 6.90 -3.54
CA GLN A 36 -12.33 6.16 -4.72
C GLN A 36 -12.10 4.69 -4.40
N SER A 37 -12.12 3.84 -5.42
CA SER A 37 -11.66 2.46 -5.27
C SER A 37 -10.25 2.39 -4.68
N PHE A 38 -10.04 1.40 -3.83
CA PHE A 38 -8.72 1.08 -3.30
C PHE A 38 -8.67 -0.43 -3.01
N GLY A 39 -7.47 -0.93 -2.74
CA GLY A 39 -7.30 -2.31 -2.30
C GLY A 39 -6.39 -2.44 -1.09
N LEU A 40 -6.42 -3.61 -0.47
CA LEU A 40 -5.48 -4.04 0.54
C LEU A 40 -4.70 -5.26 0.04
N CYS A 41 -3.39 -5.24 0.22
CA CYS A 41 -2.51 -6.37 -0.02
C CYS A 41 -2.09 -6.96 1.32
N LEU A 42 -2.68 -8.11 1.67
CA LEU A 42 -2.37 -8.83 2.90
C LEU A 42 -1.00 -9.50 2.74
N ALA A 43 -0.03 -9.09 3.56
CA ALA A 43 1.36 -9.53 3.44
C ALA A 43 1.77 -10.45 4.60
N GLY A 44 2.52 -11.50 4.29
CA GLY A 44 3.05 -12.44 5.28
C GLY A 44 3.53 -13.75 4.65
N LYS A 45 4.40 -14.50 5.33
CA LYS A 45 4.93 -15.79 4.85
C LYS A 45 3.82 -16.79 4.48
N THR A 46 4.11 -17.75 3.62
CA THR A 46 3.15 -18.80 3.25
C THR A 46 2.73 -19.66 4.45
N GLY A 47 1.48 -20.13 4.45
CA GLY A 47 0.93 -21.00 5.49
C GLY A 47 0.28 -20.31 6.69
N GLY A 48 0.47 -19.00 6.90
CA GLY A 48 -0.07 -18.30 8.08
C GLY A 48 -1.49 -17.73 7.97
N GLY A 49 -2.22 -17.98 6.86
CA GLY A 49 -3.66 -17.70 6.78
C GLY A 49 -4.11 -16.50 5.93
N LYS A 50 -3.25 -15.91 5.09
CA LYS A 50 -3.63 -14.76 4.24
C LYS A 50 -4.83 -15.06 3.32
N THR A 51 -4.78 -16.18 2.59
CA THR A 51 -5.88 -16.64 1.73
C THR A 51 -7.13 -17.01 2.54
N THR A 52 -6.97 -17.51 3.76
CA THR A 52 -8.11 -17.71 4.67
C THR A 52 -8.77 -16.37 5.02
N ALA A 53 -7.97 -15.33 5.30
CA ALA A 53 -8.52 -14.00 5.60
C ALA A 53 -9.25 -13.40 4.38
N THR A 54 -8.70 -13.50 3.16
CA THR A 54 -9.39 -13.02 1.94
C THR A 54 -10.67 -13.79 1.67
N LEU A 55 -10.67 -15.13 1.84
CA LEU A 55 -11.85 -15.99 1.74
C LEU A 55 -12.96 -15.59 2.73
N VAL A 56 -12.60 -15.30 3.97
CA VAL A 56 -13.57 -14.90 4.99
C VAL A 56 -14.26 -13.58 4.61
N GLY A 57 -13.51 -12.65 4.01
CA GLY A 57 -14.07 -11.43 3.41
C GLY A 57 -15.02 -11.72 2.25
N SER A 58 -14.62 -12.56 1.29
CA SER A 58 -15.45 -12.90 0.10
C SER A 58 -16.75 -13.62 0.47
N SER A 59 -16.73 -14.42 1.54
CA SER A 59 -17.90 -15.19 1.99
C SER A 59 -19.09 -14.31 2.34
N VAL A 60 -18.87 -13.01 2.60
CA VAL A 60 -19.94 -12.03 2.80
C VAL A 60 -20.75 -11.84 1.52
N CYS A 61 -20.07 -11.64 0.39
CA CYS A 61 -20.67 -11.29 -0.91
C CYS A 61 -21.06 -12.51 -1.75
N GLY A 62 -20.41 -13.66 -1.56
CA GLY A 62 -20.72 -14.86 -2.34
C GLY A 62 -19.67 -15.96 -2.17
N PRO A 63 -18.44 -15.80 -2.70
CA PRO A 63 -17.47 -16.91 -2.75
C PRO A 63 -17.14 -17.47 -1.36
N GLY A 64 -17.41 -18.76 -1.18
CA GLY A 64 -17.24 -19.51 0.07
C GLY A 64 -16.09 -20.50 0.06
N GLN A 65 -15.48 -20.74 -1.11
CA GLN A 65 -14.33 -21.64 -1.29
C GLN A 65 -13.14 -20.92 -1.96
N ILE A 66 -11.92 -21.43 -1.74
CA ILE A 66 -10.68 -20.78 -2.23
C ILE A 66 -10.58 -20.84 -3.75
N ASP A 67 -11.02 -21.93 -4.36
CA ASP A 67 -11.00 -22.16 -5.81
C ASP A 67 -12.00 -21.28 -6.57
N GLU A 68 -13.00 -20.72 -5.88
CA GLU A 68 -13.93 -19.72 -6.42
C GLU A 68 -13.31 -18.31 -6.46
N LEU A 69 -12.19 -18.08 -5.76
CA LEU A 69 -11.55 -16.76 -5.71
C LEU A 69 -10.81 -16.47 -7.02
N PRO A 70 -11.09 -15.32 -7.68
CA PRO A 70 -10.29 -14.87 -8.81
C PRO A 70 -8.82 -14.76 -8.40
N THR A 71 -7.92 -15.12 -9.33
CA THR A 71 -6.49 -15.15 -9.04
C THR A 71 -5.69 -14.23 -9.94
N TRP A 72 -4.45 -13.93 -9.56
CA TRP A 72 -3.51 -13.22 -10.42
C TRP A 72 -3.02 -14.03 -11.62
N ASN A 73 -3.46 -15.29 -11.78
CA ASN A 73 -3.28 -16.05 -13.01
C ASN A 73 -4.23 -15.55 -14.13
N ALA A 74 -4.22 -14.24 -14.35
CA ALA A 74 -5.02 -13.51 -15.32
C ALA A 74 -4.23 -12.26 -15.75
N THR A 75 -4.47 -11.78 -16.97
CA THR A 75 -3.93 -10.48 -17.40
C THR A 75 -4.70 -9.35 -16.71
N LEU A 76 -4.08 -8.17 -16.55
CA LEU A 76 -4.79 -7.00 -16.00
C LEU A 76 -6.08 -6.67 -16.77
N ALA A 77 -6.03 -6.79 -18.10
CA ALA A 77 -7.19 -6.62 -18.97
C ALA A 77 -8.27 -7.68 -18.73
N GLY A 78 -7.89 -8.91 -18.34
CA GLY A 78 -8.82 -9.97 -17.96
C GLY A 78 -9.48 -9.75 -16.59
N LEU A 79 -8.84 -8.99 -15.68
CA LEU A 79 -9.42 -8.63 -14.38
C LEU A 79 -10.41 -7.46 -14.46
N GLU A 80 -10.31 -6.59 -15.48
CA GLU A 80 -11.16 -5.41 -15.63
C GLU A 80 -12.67 -5.72 -15.70
N PRO A 81 -13.15 -6.70 -16.50
CA PRO A 81 -14.56 -7.09 -16.48
C PRO A 81 -15.02 -7.58 -15.10
N ALA A 82 -14.16 -8.29 -14.37
CA ALA A 82 -14.48 -8.77 -13.04
C ALA A 82 -14.56 -7.63 -12.01
N LEU A 83 -13.68 -6.63 -12.11
CA LEU A 83 -13.79 -5.42 -11.28
C LEU A 83 -15.11 -4.68 -11.52
N ARG A 84 -15.58 -4.61 -12.78
CA ARG A 84 -16.87 -3.99 -13.13
C ARG A 84 -18.06 -4.74 -12.56
N SER A 85 -18.06 -6.08 -12.64
CA SER A 85 -19.16 -6.88 -12.08
C SER A 85 -19.25 -6.83 -10.55
N HIS A 86 -18.21 -6.34 -9.88
CA HIS A 86 -18.15 -6.20 -8.42
C HIS A 86 -18.34 -4.74 -7.95
N ASN A 87 -18.98 -3.89 -8.75
CA ASN A 87 -19.32 -2.53 -8.34
C ASN A 87 -20.05 -2.50 -6.98
N ASP A 88 -19.55 -1.66 -6.06
CA ASP A 88 -20.00 -1.54 -4.68
C ASP A 88 -19.89 -2.82 -3.83
N CYS A 89 -19.10 -3.79 -4.30
CA CYS A 89 -18.81 -5.05 -3.63
C CYS A 89 -17.30 -5.23 -3.40
N LEU A 90 -16.96 -6.19 -2.54
CA LEU A 90 -15.59 -6.65 -2.40
C LEU A 90 -15.16 -7.43 -3.65
N MET A 91 -13.97 -7.15 -4.17
CA MET A 91 -13.34 -7.97 -5.22
C MET A 91 -12.03 -8.59 -4.73
N VAL A 92 -12.00 -9.91 -4.57
CA VAL A 92 -10.77 -10.64 -4.24
C VAL A 92 -10.01 -10.98 -5.51
N VAL A 93 -8.70 -10.73 -5.52
CA VAL A 93 -7.76 -11.19 -6.54
C VAL A 93 -6.57 -11.82 -5.82
N ASP A 94 -6.55 -13.14 -5.64
CA ASP A 94 -5.59 -13.84 -4.78
C ASP A 94 -4.83 -14.95 -5.51
N ASP A 95 -3.52 -15.19 -5.39
CA ASP A 95 -2.41 -14.60 -4.66
C ASP A 95 -1.47 -13.97 -5.70
N LEU A 96 -0.84 -12.83 -5.40
CA LEU A 96 0.13 -12.17 -6.30
C LEU A 96 1.24 -13.09 -6.81
N ASN A 97 1.56 -14.17 -6.09
CA ASN A 97 2.51 -15.19 -6.51
C ASN A 97 2.03 -16.04 -7.68
N LYS A 98 0.72 -16.13 -7.93
CA LYS A 98 0.14 -16.83 -9.09
C LYS A 98 0.21 -16.02 -10.39
N MET A 99 0.76 -14.81 -10.34
CA MET A 99 0.93 -13.98 -11.53
C MET A 99 1.89 -14.66 -12.53
N PRO A 100 1.51 -14.82 -13.81
CA PRO A 100 2.29 -15.56 -14.80
C PRO A 100 3.40 -14.68 -15.39
N VAL A 101 4.35 -14.27 -14.54
CA VAL A 101 5.48 -13.39 -14.90
C VAL A 101 6.80 -14.02 -14.49
N ALA A 102 7.85 -13.74 -15.27
CA ALA A 102 9.15 -14.39 -15.12
C ALA A 102 10.08 -13.65 -14.16
N SER A 103 9.75 -12.41 -13.76
CA SER A 103 10.61 -11.60 -12.89
C SER A 103 9.85 -10.76 -11.87
N ASP A 104 10.52 -10.46 -10.75
CA ASP A 104 10.03 -9.52 -9.73
C ASP A 104 9.76 -8.12 -10.31
N LYS A 105 10.50 -7.71 -11.35
CA LYS A 105 10.30 -6.42 -12.02
C LYS A 105 8.98 -6.37 -12.80
N GLU A 106 8.65 -7.43 -13.54
CA GLU A 106 7.36 -7.56 -14.22
C GLU A 106 6.21 -7.66 -13.21
N LYS A 107 6.39 -8.43 -12.13
CA LYS A 107 5.43 -8.52 -11.03
C LYS A 107 5.16 -7.14 -10.43
N HIS A 108 6.21 -6.41 -10.07
CA HIS A 108 6.12 -5.05 -9.54
C HIS A 108 5.38 -4.11 -10.51
N HIS A 109 5.73 -4.13 -11.79
CA HIS A 109 5.11 -3.28 -12.81
C HIS A 109 3.60 -3.57 -12.95
N SER A 110 3.22 -4.84 -13.02
CA SER A 110 1.82 -5.28 -13.10
C SER A 110 1.03 -4.91 -11.85
N THR A 111 1.58 -5.12 -10.65
CA THR A 111 0.95 -4.72 -9.38
C THR A 111 0.77 -3.20 -9.30
N ARG A 112 1.74 -2.42 -9.76
CA ARG A 112 1.66 -0.96 -9.81
C ARG A 112 0.57 -0.49 -10.78
N ASN A 113 0.51 -1.08 -11.97
CA ASN A 113 -0.53 -0.77 -12.95
C ASN A 113 -1.93 -1.12 -12.42
N PHE A 114 -2.08 -2.24 -11.73
CA PHE A 114 -3.34 -2.60 -11.06
C PHE A 114 -3.72 -1.57 -9.99
N ALA A 115 -2.79 -1.19 -9.12
CA ALA A 115 -3.03 -0.16 -8.10
C ALA A 115 -3.43 1.19 -8.71
N HIS A 116 -2.80 1.57 -9.83
CA HIS A 116 -3.15 2.77 -10.57
C HIS A 116 -4.58 2.68 -11.16
N ASN A 117 -4.90 1.59 -11.86
CA ASN A 117 -6.23 1.36 -12.45
C ASN A 117 -7.32 1.33 -11.38
N LEU A 118 -7.07 0.67 -10.23
CA LEU A 118 -7.98 0.72 -9.09
C LEU A 118 -8.24 2.18 -8.70
N GLY A 119 -7.22 2.98 -8.45
CA GLY A 119 -7.41 4.35 -7.97
C GLY A 119 -8.07 5.30 -8.97
N THR A 120 -7.95 5.07 -10.28
CA THR A 120 -8.67 5.87 -11.29
C THR A 120 -10.12 5.43 -11.43
N GLY A 121 -10.45 4.18 -11.08
CA GLY A 121 -11.79 3.63 -11.24
C GLY A 121 -12.27 3.63 -12.70
N SER A 122 -11.35 3.71 -13.66
CA SER A 122 -11.64 3.84 -15.09
C SER A 122 -10.91 2.75 -15.87
N THR A 123 -11.59 2.12 -16.82
CA THR A 123 -10.93 1.37 -17.89
C THR A 123 -10.26 2.37 -18.84
N LYS A 124 -9.15 1.99 -19.49
CA LYS A 124 -8.55 2.84 -20.53
C LYS A 124 -9.62 3.13 -21.59
N LEU A 125 -9.83 4.40 -21.92
CA LEU A 125 -10.64 4.82 -23.07
C LEU A 125 -10.17 4.04 -24.30
N ARG A 126 -11.02 3.13 -24.80
CA ARG A 126 -10.80 2.49 -26.10
C ARG A 126 -11.24 3.47 -27.18
N SER A 127 -10.53 3.48 -28.32
CA SER A 127 -10.87 4.36 -29.45
C SER A 127 -12.32 4.13 -29.86
N PRO A 128 -13.11 5.19 -30.12
CA PRO A 128 -14.54 5.10 -30.47
C PRO A 128 -14.82 4.41 -31.83
N THR A 129 -13.79 3.93 -32.52
CA THR A 129 -13.87 3.32 -33.85
C THR A 129 -14.35 1.87 -33.84
N PHE A 130 -14.54 1.24 -32.67
CA PHE A 130 -14.84 -0.21 -32.58
C PHE A 130 -16.15 -0.61 -31.90
N ASP A 131 -16.93 0.32 -31.33
CA ASP A 131 -18.23 -0.03 -30.72
C ASP A 131 -19.17 1.18 -30.71
N GLU A 132 -20.11 1.23 -31.66
CA GLU A 132 -21.26 2.16 -31.63
C GLU A 132 -22.29 1.80 -30.53
N THR A 133 -22.01 0.78 -29.71
CA THR A 133 -22.82 0.33 -28.57
C THR A 133 -22.06 0.28 -27.24
N SER A 134 -20.79 0.73 -27.17
CA SER A 134 -20.04 0.74 -25.91
C SER A 134 -20.31 2.00 -25.11
N ASP A 135 -20.85 1.81 -23.90
CA ASP A 135 -21.04 2.87 -22.92
C ASP A 135 -19.71 3.61 -22.69
N ASN A 136 -19.72 4.92 -22.92
CA ASN A 136 -18.54 5.79 -22.89
C ASN A 136 -17.86 5.72 -21.50
N GLY A 137 -16.76 4.97 -21.37
CA GLY A 137 -15.88 5.05 -20.21
C GLY A 137 -16.53 4.64 -18.89
N GLU A 138 -17.07 3.42 -18.82
CA GLU A 138 -17.65 2.86 -17.60
C GLU A 138 -16.68 2.90 -16.41
N GLN A 139 -17.08 3.61 -15.35
CA GLN A 139 -16.35 3.67 -14.09
C GLN A 139 -16.74 2.50 -13.19
N TYR A 140 -15.79 2.00 -12.40
CA TYR A 140 -16.05 1.02 -11.36
C TYR A 140 -15.60 1.49 -9.97
N ARG A 141 -16.30 1.00 -8.95
CA ARG A 141 -16.07 1.34 -7.54
C ARG A 141 -16.01 0.07 -6.70
N VAL A 142 -14.82 -0.30 -6.24
CA VAL A 142 -14.58 -1.55 -5.53
C VAL A 142 -13.60 -1.35 -4.37
N ILE A 143 -13.76 -2.15 -3.32
CA ILE A 143 -12.65 -2.45 -2.41
C ILE A 143 -12.07 -3.78 -2.86
N SER A 144 -10.78 -3.79 -3.19
CA SER A 144 -10.11 -5.03 -3.59
C SER A 144 -9.29 -5.64 -2.46
N LEU A 145 -9.27 -6.96 -2.36
CA LEU A 145 -8.33 -7.68 -1.49
C LEU A 145 -7.41 -8.56 -2.33
N THR A 146 -6.15 -8.58 -1.96
CA THR A 146 -5.17 -9.52 -2.48
C THR A 146 -4.25 -10.00 -1.37
N SER A 147 -3.47 -11.04 -1.62
CA SER A 147 -2.39 -11.44 -0.73
C SER A 147 -1.06 -11.61 -1.46
N ALA A 148 0.02 -11.52 -0.69
CA ALA A 148 1.39 -11.73 -1.14
C ALA A 148 2.28 -12.25 0.00
N GLU A 149 3.39 -12.91 -0.36
CA GLU A 149 4.39 -13.34 0.62
C GLU A 149 5.17 -12.18 1.27
N THR A 150 5.39 -11.11 0.50
CA THR A 150 6.04 -9.88 0.95
C THR A 150 5.15 -8.69 0.64
N THR A 151 5.33 -7.59 1.38
CA THR A 151 4.68 -6.32 1.03
C THR A 151 5.06 -5.87 -0.38
N ILE A 152 4.18 -5.11 -1.03
CA ILE A 152 4.45 -4.44 -2.30
C ILE A 152 5.60 -3.45 -2.12
N ALA A 153 5.75 -2.85 -0.92
CA ALA A 153 6.89 -2.00 -0.58
C ALA A 153 8.21 -2.78 -0.69
N GLN A 154 8.28 -3.98 -0.12
CA GLN A 154 9.44 -4.86 -0.24
C GLN A 154 9.68 -5.32 -1.68
N LEU A 155 8.63 -5.67 -2.44
CA LEU A 155 8.75 -6.01 -3.86
C LEU A 155 9.32 -4.85 -4.69
N SER A 156 8.84 -3.62 -4.42
CA SER A 156 9.34 -2.39 -5.05
C SER A 156 10.81 -2.17 -4.68
N ALA A 157 11.15 -2.32 -3.40
CA ALA A 157 12.50 -2.16 -2.89
C ALA A 157 13.50 -3.13 -3.55
N LYS A 158 13.12 -4.41 -3.75
CA LYS A 158 13.92 -5.39 -4.50
C LYS A 158 14.20 -4.94 -5.93
N CYS A 159 13.27 -4.20 -6.53
CA CYS A 159 13.42 -3.63 -7.87
C CYS A 159 14.17 -2.28 -7.87
N GLY A 160 14.58 -1.76 -6.70
CA GLY A 160 15.16 -0.42 -6.57
C GLY A 160 14.15 0.71 -6.80
N GLU A 161 12.86 0.42 -6.62
CA GLU A 161 11.70 1.30 -6.85
C GLU A 161 10.99 1.63 -5.53
N GLN A 162 10.35 2.79 -5.44
CA GLN A 162 9.51 3.18 -4.30
C GLN A 162 8.03 3.14 -4.68
N ARG A 163 7.13 2.95 -3.71
CA ARG A 163 5.69 2.90 -4.00
C ARG A 163 5.07 4.25 -4.34
N GLY A 164 5.57 5.33 -3.73
CA GLY A 164 5.05 6.69 -3.93
C GLY A 164 3.54 6.79 -3.70
N GLY A 165 2.84 7.49 -4.60
CA GLY A 165 1.39 7.70 -4.50
C GLY A 165 0.53 6.44 -4.63
N ASP A 166 1.07 5.33 -5.14
CA ASP A 166 0.32 4.08 -5.30
C ASP A 166 0.15 3.31 -3.97
N ALA A 167 0.94 3.65 -2.94
CA ALA A 167 0.84 3.05 -1.62
C ALA A 167 -0.54 3.26 -0.96
N ARG A 168 -1.21 4.38 -1.26
CA ARG A 168 -2.57 4.65 -0.77
C ARG A 168 -3.67 3.97 -1.59
N ARG A 169 -3.36 3.47 -2.79
CA ARG A 169 -4.32 2.84 -3.71
C ARG A 169 -4.39 1.33 -3.52
N LEU A 170 -3.27 0.69 -3.22
CA LEU A 170 -3.20 -0.72 -2.86
C LEU A 170 -2.37 -0.85 -1.58
N ILE A 171 -3.01 -0.72 -0.43
CA ILE A 171 -2.33 -0.53 0.85
C ILE A 171 -1.73 -1.87 1.32
N ASP A 172 -0.45 -1.87 1.69
CA ASP A 172 0.16 -3.05 2.31
C ASP A 172 -0.37 -3.22 3.72
N VAL A 173 -0.81 -4.44 4.07
CA VAL A 173 -1.26 -4.78 5.41
C VAL A 173 -0.55 -6.05 5.86
N PRO A 174 0.58 -5.95 6.59
CA PRO A 174 1.15 -7.08 7.28
C PRO A 174 0.10 -7.67 8.24
N ILE A 175 -0.29 -8.93 8.03
CA ILE A 175 -1.45 -9.52 8.70
C ILE A 175 -1.09 -10.46 9.85
N TYR A 176 0.21 -10.66 10.09
CA TYR A 176 0.71 -11.33 11.28
C TYR A 176 1.06 -10.26 12.30
N LEU A 177 0.19 -10.14 13.29
CA LEU A 177 0.24 -9.11 14.32
C LEU A 177 0.80 -9.70 15.61
N ASP A 178 1.18 -8.84 16.55
CA ASP A 178 1.63 -9.22 17.90
C ASP A 178 2.83 -10.19 17.91
N GLY A 179 3.66 -10.17 16.85
CA GLY A 179 4.85 -11.01 16.72
C GLY A 179 4.59 -12.45 16.28
N LEU A 180 3.35 -12.79 15.94
CA LEU A 180 2.94 -14.12 15.51
C LEU A 180 3.35 -14.40 14.05
N ASP A 181 3.21 -15.65 13.61
CA ASP A 181 3.39 -16.08 12.21
C ASP A 181 2.09 -16.57 11.55
N HIS A 182 0.96 -16.34 12.22
CA HIS A 182 -0.39 -16.70 11.77
C HIS A 182 -1.40 -15.59 12.06
N ILE A 183 -2.55 -15.63 11.37
CA ILE A 183 -3.59 -14.59 11.48
C ILE A 183 -4.39 -14.57 12.80
N PHE A 184 -4.34 -15.62 13.62
CA PHE A 184 -5.20 -15.75 14.82
C PHE A 184 -4.73 -14.96 16.06
N ASP A 185 -4.39 -13.68 15.89
CA ASP A 185 -3.86 -12.78 16.94
C ASP A 185 -4.82 -12.53 18.11
N ARG A 186 -6.11 -12.79 17.92
CA ARG A 186 -7.16 -12.56 18.92
C ARG A 186 -7.69 -13.86 19.53
N ALA A 187 -7.08 -15.00 19.21
CA ALA A 187 -7.42 -16.26 19.86
C ALA A 187 -6.94 -16.26 21.31
N ILE A 188 -7.63 -17.01 22.17
CA ILE A 188 -7.17 -17.25 23.54
C ILE A 188 -5.82 -17.98 23.46
N ASN A 189 -4.80 -17.48 24.18
CA ASN A 189 -3.43 -17.97 24.17
C ASN A 189 -2.86 -18.09 22.75
N ALA A 190 -3.03 -17.02 21.94
CA ALA A 190 -2.61 -16.97 20.54
C ALA A 190 -1.12 -17.33 20.35
N ASP A 191 -0.26 -16.92 21.28
CA ASP A 191 1.18 -17.20 21.32
C ASP A 191 1.53 -18.67 21.59
N GLN A 192 0.57 -19.47 22.08
CA GLN A 192 0.75 -20.88 22.44
C GLN A 192 0.04 -21.83 21.47
N LEU A 193 -0.48 -21.33 20.35
CA LEU A 193 -1.17 -22.15 19.36
C LEU A 193 -0.19 -23.07 18.61
N GLY A 194 -0.15 -24.33 19.01
CA GLY A 194 0.56 -25.37 18.26
C GLY A 194 -0.07 -25.68 16.90
N GLN A 195 0.70 -26.33 16.02
CA GLN A 195 0.31 -26.63 14.63
C GLN A 195 -1.04 -27.35 14.51
N ALA A 196 -1.32 -28.36 15.35
CA ALA A 196 -2.59 -29.09 15.32
C ALA A 196 -3.80 -28.17 15.60
N LYS A 197 -3.65 -27.20 16.51
CA LYS A 197 -4.72 -26.26 16.84
C LYS A 197 -4.93 -25.24 15.72
N LEU A 198 -3.86 -24.77 15.10
CA LEU A 198 -3.92 -23.89 13.93
C LEU A 198 -4.63 -24.58 12.77
N GLN A 199 -4.27 -25.82 12.45
CA GLN A 199 -4.94 -26.63 11.42
C GLN A 199 -6.44 -26.78 11.71
N GLN A 200 -6.82 -27.05 12.97
CA GLN A 200 -8.22 -27.13 13.36
C GLN A 200 -8.96 -25.79 13.17
N LEU A 201 -8.33 -24.67 13.53
CA LEU A 201 -8.91 -23.34 13.36
C LEU A 201 -9.10 -23.00 11.87
N PHE A 202 -8.07 -23.23 11.04
CA PHE A 202 -8.18 -23.04 9.59
C PHE A 202 -9.30 -23.90 9.01
N ALA A 203 -9.32 -25.20 9.31
CA ALA A 203 -10.36 -26.12 8.84
C ALA A 203 -11.76 -25.63 9.26
N SER A 204 -11.93 -25.21 10.52
CA SER A 204 -13.22 -24.69 11.02
C SER A 204 -13.68 -23.45 10.24
N VAL A 205 -12.75 -22.54 9.91
CA VAL A 205 -13.06 -21.36 9.10
C VAL A 205 -13.44 -21.74 7.68
N HIS A 206 -12.66 -22.62 7.02
CA HIS A 206 -12.94 -23.07 5.66
C HIS A 206 -14.28 -23.80 5.56
N THR A 207 -14.58 -24.71 6.50
CA THR A 207 -15.87 -25.41 6.54
C THR A 207 -17.04 -24.43 6.76
N ALA A 208 -16.87 -23.44 7.64
CA ALA A 208 -17.90 -22.43 7.87
C ALA A 208 -18.16 -21.57 6.63
N CYS A 209 -17.12 -21.09 5.94
CA CYS A 209 -17.27 -20.31 4.70
C CYS A 209 -17.91 -21.15 3.58
N ALA A 210 -17.46 -22.40 3.39
CA ALA A 210 -17.99 -23.27 2.33
C ALA A 210 -19.48 -23.56 2.54
N LYS A 211 -19.92 -23.74 3.79
CA LYS A 211 -21.32 -24.03 4.13
C LYS A 211 -22.20 -22.77 4.17
N ASP A 212 -21.67 -21.69 4.72
CA ASP A 212 -22.40 -20.48 5.04
C ASP A 212 -21.69 -19.28 4.38
N HIS A 213 -22.10 -18.92 3.16
CA HIS A 213 -21.61 -17.77 2.39
C HIS A 213 -22.74 -17.08 1.60
N GLY A 214 -22.54 -15.81 1.21
CA GLY A 214 -23.48 -15.02 0.40
C GLY A 214 -24.78 -14.62 1.09
N GLN A 215 -24.98 -14.97 2.36
CA GLN A 215 -26.29 -14.82 3.04
C GLN A 215 -26.54 -13.42 3.60
N VAL A 216 -25.48 -12.71 3.99
CA VAL A 216 -25.58 -11.50 4.85
C VAL A 216 -25.57 -10.18 4.07
N PHE A 217 -24.94 -10.16 2.88
CA PHE A 217 -24.72 -8.91 2.15
C PHE A 217 -26.02 -8.24 1.69
N ALA A 218 -26.96 -9.01 1.13
CA ALA A 218 -28.26 -8.47 0.69
C ALA A 218 -29.05 -7.83 1.85
N GLN A 219 -28.97 -8.42 3.06
CA GLN A 219 -29.65 -7.86 4.24
C GLN A 219 -29.00 -6.56 4.70
N TYR A 220 -27.66 -6.50 4.65
CA TYR A 220 -26.92 -5.28 4.95
C TYR A 220 -27.27 -4.16 3.97
N VAL A 221 -27.29 -4.44 2.66
CA VAL A 221 -27.74 -3.48 1.64
C VAL A 221 -29.18 -3.03 1.90
N GLY A 222 -30.09 -3.93 2.25
CA GLY A 222 -31.46 -3.59 2.65
C GLY A 222 -31.51 -2.65 3.86
N PHE A 223 -30.64 -2.83 4.85
CA PHE A 223 -30.49 -1.90 5.98
C PHE A 223 -29.96 -0.53 5.54
N LEU A 224 -28.97 -0.47 4.65
CA LEU A 224 -28.45 0.78 4.11
C LEU A 224 -29.54 1.57 3.37
N ILE A 225 -30.34 0.91 2.54
CA ILE A 225 -31.45 1.52 1.79
C ILE A 225 -32.50 2.12 2.73
N ARG A 226 -32.85 1.39 3.81
CA ARG A 226 -33.78 1.89 4.85
C ARG A 226 -33.21 3.07 5.62
N SER A 227 -31.89 3.10 5.82
CA SER A 227 -31.18 4.16 6.57
C SER A 227 -30.72 5.34 5.72
N ARG A 228 -31.06 5.38 4.42
CA ARG A 228 -30.46 6.30 3.43
C ARG A 228 -30.44 7.78 3.82
N THR A 229 -31.45 8.26 4.55
CA THR A 229 -31.57 9.66 4.96
C THR A 229 -30.57 10.08 6.03
N VAL A 230 -30.07 9.13 6.84
CA VAL A 230 -29.11 9.38 7.94
C VAL A 230 -27.76 8.70 7.70
N LEU A 231 -27.62 7.98 6.58
CA LEU A 231 -26.48 7.10 6.34
C LEU A 231 -25.17 7.88 6.20
N GLN A 232 -25.18 9.03 5.50
CA GLN A 232 -23.99 9.87 5.35
C GLN A 232 -23.45 10.37 6.71
N ASP A 233 -24.36 10.79 7.61
CA ASP A 233 -23.99 11.23 8.96
C ASP A 233 -23.42 10.08 9.80
N LYS A 234 -24.04 8.89 9.70
CA LYS A 234 -23.52 7.68 10.39
C LYS A 234 -22.13 7.32 9.90
N ILE A 235 -21.89 7.29 8.59
CA ILE A 235 -20.58 7.02 8.00
C ILE A 235 -19.56 8.04 8.52
N THR A 236 -19.87 9.33 8.40
CA THR A 236 -18.99 10.42 8.84
C THR A 236 -18.64 10.31 10.33
N ARG A 237 -19.63 10.00 11.17
CA ARG A 237 -19.42 9.78 12.61
C ARG A 237 -18.47 8.62 12.90
N HIS A 238 -18.64 7.48 12.23
CA HIS A 238 -17.77 6.32 12.42
C HIS A 238 -16.35 6.56 11.90
N VAL A 239 -16.20 7.18 10.73
CA VAL A 239 -14.89 7.55 10.18
C VAL A 239 -14.16 8.51 11.14
N ASN A 240 -14.84 9.55 11.62
CA ASN A 240 -14.24 10.52 12.56
C ASN A 240 -13.88 9.88 13.90
N ARG A 241 -14.70 8.96 14.41
CA ARG A 241 -14.37 8.18 15.61
C ARG A 241 -13.10 7.36 15.42
N PHE A 242 -12.96 6.68 14.28
CA PHE A 242 -11.74 5.91 13.99
C PHE A 242 -10.52 6.82 13.88
N ARG A 243 -10.65 7.94 13.15
CA ARG A 243 -9.56 8.94 13.00
C ARG A 243 -9.10 9.51 14.34
N ALA A 244 -10.02 9.80 15.25
CA ALA A 244 -9.68 10.27 16.59
C ALA A 244 -8.90 9.21 17.40
N ASN A 245 -9.18 7.93 17.21
CA ASN A 245 -8.43 6.84 17.83
C ASN A 245 -7.03 6.64 17.21
N ALA A 246 -6.89 6.92 15.91
CA ALA A 246 -5.62 6.88 15.20
C ALA A 246 -4.80 8.18 15.35
N ALA A 247 -5.34 9.21 16.00
CA ALA A 247 -4.71 10.52 16.15
C ALA A 247 -3.54 10.43 17.14
N GLY A 248 -2.32 10.50 16.60
CA GLY A 248 -1.10 10.53 17.41
C GLY A 248 0.17 10.04 16.72
N LYS A 249 0.10 9.52 15.48
CA LYS A 249 1.26 8.76 14.96
C LYS A 249 1.99 9.27 13.72
N VAL A 250 1.43 10.02 12.76
CA VAL A 250 2.25 10.44 11.59
C VAL A 250 1.70 11.64 10.82
N ASP A 251 2.58 12.60 10.49
CA ASP A 251 2.28 13.71 9.57
C ASP A 251 2.40 13.27 8.11
N GLY A 252 1.43 13.63 7.28
CA GLY A 252 1.52 13.47 5.82
C GLY A 252 0.21 13.08 5.14
N ILE A 253 0.05 13.56 3.90
CA ILE A 253 -1.17 13.36 3.08
C ILE A 253 -1.45 11.86 2.86
N VAL A 254 -0.42 11.04 2.66
CA VAL A 254 -0.57 9.59 2.45
C VAL A 254 -1.07 8.89 3.72
N TYR A 255 -0.51 9.22 4.89
CA TYR A 255 -0.93 8.67 6.18
C TYR A 255 -2.39 9.02 6.48
N ALA A 256 -2.76 10.29 6.30
CA ALA A 256 -4.14 10.75 6.51
C ALA A 256 -5.14 10.04 5.59
N ASP A 257 -4.77 9.79 4.33
CA ASP A 257 -5.62 9.08 3.36
C ASP A 257 -5.81 7.61 3.73
N ILE A 258 -4.76 6.92 4.17
CA ILE A 258 -4.85 5.53 4.65
C ILE A 258 -5.72 5.44 5.91
N ILE A 259 -5.50 6.31 6.91
CA ILE A 259 -6.31 6.34 8.13
C ILE A 259 -7.80 6.57 7.79
N ARG A 260 -8.09 7.44 6.83
CA ARG A 260 -9.47 7.69 6.36
C ARG A 260 -10.10 6.44 5.73
N LYS A 261 -9.37 5.70 4.89
CA LYS A 261 -9.82 4.43 4.30
C LYS A 261 -10.08 3.35 5.34
N PHE A 262 -9.19 3.19 6.31
CA PHE A 262 -9.42 2.30 7.46
C PHE A 262 -10.61 2.77 8.31
N GLY A 263 -10.83 4.08 8.43
CA GLY A 263 -12.04 4.64 9.05
C GLY A 263 -13.32 4.27 8.31
N LEU A 264 -13.31 4.23 6.98
CA LEU A 264 -14.44 3.76 6.17
C LEU A 264 -14.66 2.25 6.34
N ILE A 265 -13.58 1.46 6.40
CA ILE A 265 -13.63 0.02 6.71
C ILE A 265 -14.28 -0.21 8.08
N TYR A 266 -13.84 0.53 9.11
CA TYR A 266 -14.46 0.51 10.43
C TYR A 266 -15.94 0.89 10.39
N ALA A 267 -16.31 1.91 9.60
CA ALA A 267 -17.71 2.31 9.45
C ALA A 267 -18.57 1.18 8.84
N GLY A 268 -18.05 0.45 7.84
CA GLY A 268 -18.70 -0.74 7.28
C GLY A 268 -19.00 -1.81 8.34
N GLY A 269 -17.99 -2.20 9.10
CA GLY A 269 -18.16 -3.16 10.19
C GLY A 269 -19.11 -2.66 11.29
N ALA A 270 -19.02 -1.38 11.67
CA ALA A 270 -19.86 -0.79 12.72
C ALA A 270 -21.34 -0.70 12.33
N LEU A 271 -21.61 -0.39 11.05
CA LEU A 271 -22.95 -0.42 10.48
C LEU A 271 -23.47 -1.85 10.33
N ALA A 272 -22.63 -2.83 10.05
CA ALA A 272 -23.04 -4.24 10.02
C ALA A 272 -23.42 -4.76 11.42
N ILE A 273 -22.70 -4.36 12.48
CA ILE A 273 -23.09 -4.64 13.87
C ILE A 273 -24.50 -4.09 14.15
N GLU A 274 -24.77 -2.85 13.72
CA GLU A 274 -26.08 -2.21 13.93
C GLU A 274 -27.20 -2.81 13.08
N GLY A 275 -26.95 -3.00 11.79
CA GLY A 275 -27.99 -3.26 10.81
C GLY A 275 -28.36 -4.73 10.62
N ILE A 276 -27.42 -5.64 10.83
CA ILE A 276 -27.62 -7.08 10.64
C ILE A 276 -27.24 -7.91 11.87
N GLY A 277 -26.79 -7.29 12.96
CA GLY A 277 -26.41 -7.99 14.17
C GLY A 277 -25.13 -8.82 14.03
N LEU A 278 -24.12 -8.27 13.34
CA LEU A 278 -22.78 -8.86 13.33
C LEU A 278 -22.31 -9.09 14.78
N PRO A 279 -21.89 -10.32 15.17
CA PRO A 279 -21.80 -10.74 16.58
C PRO A 279 -20.51 -10.25 17.26
N TRP A 280 -20.15 -8.99 17.04
CA TRP A 280 -18.90 -8.38 17.50
C TRP A 280 -19.21 -7.16 18.37
N LYS A 281 -18.36 -6.88 19.36
CA LYS A 281 -18.44 -5.60 20.07
C LYS A 281 -17.77 -4.51 19.25
N ARG A 282 -18.34 -3.30 19.27
CA ARG A 282 -17.74 -2.13 18.58
C ARG A 282 -16.32 -1.81 19.05
N ALA A 283 -15.98 -2.11 20.31
CA ALA A 283 -14.64 -1.95 20.85
C ALA A 283 -13.65 -2.97 20.27
N GLU A 284 -14.05 -4.24 20.15
CA GLU A 284 -13.24 -5.29 19.55
C GLU A 284 -12.97 -5.00 18.06
N LEU A 285 -14.00 -4.52 17.34
CA LEU A 285 -13.85 -4.07 15.97
C LEU A 285 -12.87 -2.89 15.86
N LEU A 286 -13.02 -1.86 16.71
CA LEU A 286 -12.13 -0.70 16.67
C LEU A 286 -10.67 -1.10 16.90
N ASP A 287 -10.41 -1.94 17.90
CA ASP A 287 -9.09 -2.47 18.22
C ASP A 287 -8.49 -3.26 17.03
N ALA A 288 -9.24 -4.21 16.47
CA ALA A 288 -8.79 -5.01 15.33
C ALA A 288 -8.42 -4.16 14.10
N ILE A 289 -9.29 -3.24 13.70
CA ILE A 289 -9.04 -2.38 12.52
C ILE A 289 -7.90 -1.39 12.80
N ALA A 290 -7.78 -0.89 14.04
CA ALA A 290 -6.67 -0.03 14.44
C ALA A 290 -5.33 -0.76 14.35
N LYS A 291 -5.21 -1.99 14.88
CA LYS A 291 -3.98 -2.80 14.77
C LYS A 291 -3.55 -3.00 13.31
N CYS A 292 -4.49 -3.37 12.43
CA CYS A 292 -4.20 -3.52 11.00
C CYS A 292 -3.80 -2.20 10.34
N CYS A 293 -4.43 -1.08 10.73
CA CYS A 293 -4.05 0.24 10.23
C CYS A 293 -2.63 0.62 10.66
N GLU A 294 -2.27 0.40 11.93
CA GLU A 294 -0.92 0.66 12.43
C GLU A 294 0.13 -0.15 11.67
N ALA A 295 -0.11 -1.46 11.49
CA ALA A 295 0.77 -2.32 10.70
C ALA A 295 0.93 -1.83 9.24
N ALA A 296 -0.14 -1.29 8.65
CA ALA A 296 -0.08 -0.70 7.31
C ALA A 296 0.76 0.59 7.28
N LEU A 297 0.58 1.49 8.25
CA LEU A 297 1.35 2.75 8.34
C LEU A 297 2.83 2.50 8.60
N ASP A 298 3.19 1.45 9.34
CA ASP A 298 4.57 1.07 9.60
C ASP A 298 5.34 0.69 8.32
N THR A 299 4.66 0.18 7.30
CA THR A 299 5.28 -0.09 6.00
C THR A 299 5.80 1.18 5.31
N LEU A 300 5.10 2.31 5.48
CA LEU A 300 5.50 3.61 4.95
C LEU A 300 6.66 4.22 5.76
N SER A 301 6.58 4.09 7.08
CA SER A 301 7.60 4.59 8.00
C SER A 301 8.96 3.94 7.75
N ALA A 302 8.99 2.68 7.30
CA ALA A 302 10.23 2.01 6.89
C ALA A 302 10.88 2.64 5.65
N GLU A 303 10.10 3.07 4.65
CA GLU A 303 10.61 3.80 3.49
C GLU A 303 11.17 5.16 3.91
N GLN A 304 10.46 5.89 4.78
CA GLN A 304 10.93 7.19 5.30
C GLN A 304 12.25 7.05 6.09
N ARG A 305 12.37 6.05 6.98
CA ARG A 305 13.63 5.77 7.69
C ARG A 305 14.78 5.46 6.73
N THR A 306 14.49 4.76 5.63
CA THR A 306 15.48 4.47 4.58
C THR A 306 15.97 5.75 3.90
N LEU A 307 15.05 6.67 3.59
CA LEU A 307 15.37 8.01 3.06
C LEU A 307 16.20 8.81 4.06
N ASP A 308 15.79 8.89 5.32
CA ASP A 308 16.48 9.69 6.35
C ASP A 308 17.93 9.22 6.57
N ALA A 309 18.14 7.89 6.63
CA ALA A 309 19.47 7.30 6.70
C ALA A 309 20.32 7.65 5.46
N GLY A 310 19.73 7.58 4.27
CA GLY A 310 20.41 7.94 3.02
C GLY A 310 20.75 9.43 2.94
N TRP A 311 19.84 10.28 3.40
CA TRP A 311 20.01 11.73 3.46
C TRP A 311 21.15 12.12 4.41
N LYS A 312 21.24 11.44 5.57
CA LYS A 312 22.35 11.61 6.52
C LYS A 312 23.69 11.21 5.89
N SER A 313 23.76 10.05 5.24
CA SER A 313 24.98 9.60 4.53
C SER A 313 25.39 10.56 3.42
N LEU A 314 24.43 11.06 2.64
CA LEU A 314 24.68 12.08 1.61
C LEU A 314 25.25 13.36 2.23
N LYS A 315 24.62 13.90 3.28
CA LYS A 315 25.10 15.12 3.96
C LYS A 315 26.55 14.96 4.43
N VAL A 316 26.88 13.86 5.11
CA VAL A 316 28.24 13.57 5.57
C VAL A 316 29.22 13.52 4.39
N ARG A 317 28.82 12.89 3.28
CA ARG A 317 29.70 12.80 2.11
C ARG A 317 29.91 14.16 1.44
N LEU A 318 28.86 14.96 1.25
CA LEU A 318 28.97 16.28 0.62
C LEU A 318 29.82 17.24 1.46
N MET A 319 29.65 17.22 2.78
CA MET A 319 30.40 18.10 3.69
C MET A 319 31.86 17.67 3.88
N SER A 320 32.25 16.45 3.46
CA SER A 320 33.65 15.99 3.47
C SER A 320 34.38 16.24 2.14
N LEU A 321 33.71 16.81 1.13
CA LEU A 321 34.37 17.18 -0.12
C LEU A 321 35.34 18.35 0.08
N PRO A 322 36.52 18.33 -0.57
CA PRO A 322 37.44 19.47 -0.56
C PRO A 322 36.83 20.69 -1.26
N ARG A 323 37.25 21.89 -0.86
CA ARG A 323 36.84 23.13 -1.54
C ARG A 323 37.55 23.23 -2.88
N ALA A 324 36.85 23.69 -3.92
CA ALA A 324 37.45 23.84 -5.24
C ALA A 324 38.73 24.71 -5.21
N SER A 325 38.76 25.74 -4.36
CA SER A 325 39.88 26.66 -4.20
C SER A 325 41.13 26.06 -3.54
N THR A 326 41.03 24.85 -2.97
CA THR A 326 42.14 24.20 -2.24
C THR A 326 42.71 23.00 -2.99
N ILE A 327 42.28 22.76 -4.23
CA ILE A 327 42.64 21.58 -5.02
C ILE A 327 43.61 22.00 -6.12
N GLU A 328 44.72 21.28 -6.25
CA GLU A 328 45.63 21.50 -7.37
C GLU A 328 45.08 20.89 -8.67
N HIS A 329 45.42 21.48 -9.81
CA HIS A 329 44.88 21.09 -11.12
C HIS A 329 45.10 19.60 -11.45
N SER A 330 46.22 19.02 -11.00
CA SER A 330 46.59 17.61 -11.18
C SER A 330 45.76 16.63 -10.34
N GLU A 331 45.13 17.11 -9.25
CA GLU A 331 44.45 16.28 -8.26
C GLU A 331 42.98 15.99 -8.59
N TYR A 332 42.37 16.75 -9.50
CA TYR A 332 40.96 16.56 -9.88
C TYR A 332 40.65 15.15 -10.41
N LYS A 333 41.64 14.43 -10.91
CA LYS A 333 41.50 13.03 -11.32
C LYS A 333 41.29 12.09 -10.12
N SER A 334 41.96 12.30 -8.99
CA SER A 334 41.98 11.39 -7.83
C SER A 334 40.85 11.65 -6.83
N ILE A 335 40.33 12.87 -6.75
CA ILE A 335 39.25 13.21 -5.81
C ILE A 335 37.87 12.71 -6.29
N ASP A 336 36.94 12.55 -5.36
CA ASP A 336 35.58 12.09 -5.66
C ASP A 336 34.63 13.20 -6.13
N GLY A 337 34.94 14.44 -5.76
CA GLY A 337 34.12 15.63 -5.97
C GLY A 337 34.73 16.83 -5.26
N TYR A 338 34.12 17.99 -5.43
CA TYR A 338 34.50 19.21 -4.74
C TYR A 338 33.26 20.03 -4.38
N VAL A 339 33.45 21.02 -3.49
CA VAL A 339 32.42 21.96 -3.08
C VAL A 339 32.83 23.40 -3.36
N GLU A 340 31.89 24.18 -3.88
CA GLU A 340 31.97 25.62 -4.05
C GLU A 340 30.95 26.27 -3.11
N PRO A 341 31.40 26.97 -2.04
CA PRO A 341 30.49 27.65 -1.15
C PRO A 341 29.92 28.90 -1.84
N GLU A 342 28.60 28.95 -1.99
CA GLU A 342 27.86 30.12 -2.47
C GLU A 342 27.18 30.83 -1.29
N ARG A 343 26.54 31.99 -1.55
CA ARG A 343 25.92 32.82 -0.50
C ARG A 343 25.00 32.01 0.43
N ASP A 344 24.10 31.21 -0.13
CA ASP A 344 23.06 30.47 0.61
C ASP A 344 23.12 28.95 0.44
N ARG A 345 24.07 28.45 -0.37
CA ARG A 345 24.16 27.03 -0.74
C ARG A 345 25.61 26.57 -0.83
N TYR A 346 25.78 25.26 -0.84
CA TYR A 346 27.00 24.58 -1.24
C TYR A 346 26.72 23.94 -2.59
N ARG A 347 27.40 24.43 -3.63
CA ARG A 347 27.38 23.81 -4.94
C ARG A 347 28.38 22.67 -4.92
N CYS A 348 27.88 21.44 -4.87
CA CYS A 348 28.70 20.24 -4.79
C CYS A 348 28.71 19.54 -6.15
N ILE A 349 29.89 19.34 -6.73
CA ILE A 349 30.06 18.53 -7.94
C ILE A 349 30.73 17.22 -7.55
N MET A 350 30.10 16.09 -7.86
CA MET A 350 30.60 14.77 -7.47
C MET A 350 30.49 13.78 -8.63
N LYS A 351 31.49 12.92 -8.81
CA LYS A 351 31.46 11.83 -9.78
C LYS A 351 30.27 10.90 -9.52
N THR A 352 29.56 10.51 -10.58
CA THR A 352 28.31 9.74 -10.45
C THR A 352 28.52 8.35 -9.83
N ASP A 353 29.63 7.68 -10.13
CA ASP A 353 29.96 6.39 -9.53
C ASP A 353 30.22 6.50 -8.03
N LYS A 354 30.86 7.59 -7.59
CA LYS A 354 31.12 7.89 -6.17
C LYS A 354 29.85 8.24 -5.42
N PHE A 355 28.98 9.06 -6.02
CA PHE A 355 27.65 9.32 -5.48
C PHE A 355 26.84 8.02 -5.30
N ASN A 356 26.85 7.14 -6.30
CA ASN A 356 26.09 5.89 -6.25
C ASN A 356 26.55 4.96 -5.11
N ARG A 357 27.83 5.00 -4.73
CA ARG A 357 28.41 4.19 -3.65
C ARG A 357 28.12 4.71 -2.23
N ILE A 358 27.51 5.90 -2.09
CA ILE A 358 27.13 6.44 -0.77
C ILE A 358 26.04 5.59 -0.10
N PHE A 359 25.18 4.97 -0.90
CA PHE A 359 23.94 4.37 -0.43
C PHE A 359 24.04 2.86 -0.32
N VAL A 360 23.39 2.30 0.68
CA VAL A 360 23.47 0.85 0.98
C VAL A 360 22.81 -0.02 -0.09
N ASN A 361 21.82 0.52 -0.80
CA ASN A 361 21.12 -0.18 -1.87
C ASN A 361 20.52 0.80 -2.91
N ALA A 362 20.00 0.26 -4.00
CA ALA A 362 19.42 1.02 -5.10
C ALA A 362 18.19 1.84 -4.68
N LEU A 363 17.35 1.33 -3.78
CA LEU A 363 16.17 2.03 -3.27
C LEU A 363 16.57 3.29 -2.50
N GLN A 364 17.48 3.19 -1.53
CA GLN A 364 17.93 4.34 -0.73
C GLN A 364 18.49 5.44 -1.63
N ARG A 365 19.30 5.06 -2.63
CA ARG A 365 19.80 6.00 -3.65
C ARG A 365 18.65 6.68 -4.39
N LYS A 366 17.66 5.93 -4.84
CA LYS A 366 16.50 6.46 -5.57
C LYS A 366 15.69 7.44 -4.71
N LEU A 367 15.37 7.06 -3.48
CA LEU A 367 14.66 7.93 -2.53
C LEU A 367 15.38 9.26 -2.34
N VAL A 368 16.70 9.23 -2.14
CA VAL A 368 17.50 10.45 -1.98
C VAL A 368 17.54 11.29 -3.28
N LEU A 369 17.67 10.65 -4.44
CA LEU A 369 17.62 11.34 -5.73
C LEU A 369 16.27 12.02 -5.99
N ASP A 370 15.18 11.33 -5.66
CA ASP A 370 13.82 11.84 -5.84
C ASP A 370 13.55 12.99 -4.86
N GLU A 371 14.05 12.91 -3.62
CA GLU A 371 13.96 14.00 -2.64
C GLU A 371 14.80 15.22 -3.03
N LEU A 372 16.02 15.01 -3.54
CA LEU A 372 16.82 16.09 -4.12
C LEU A 372 16.11 16.75 -5.30
N ALA A 373 15.48 15.96 -6.18
CA ALA A 373 14.72 16.48 -7.33
C ALA A 373 13.50 17.27 -6.86
N ARG A 374 12.73 16.75 -5.89
CA ARG A 374 11.58 17.44 -5.30
C ARG A 374 11.94 18.80 -4.71
N ARG A 375 13.13 18.92 -4.11
CA ARG A 375 13.66 20.19 -3.58
C ARG A 375 14.29 21.09 -4.65
N ASN A 376 14.38 20.64 -5.90
CA ASN A 376 15.18 21.29 -6.96
C ASN A 376 16.66 21.47 -6.57
N TRP A 377 17.22 20.52 -5.82
CA TRP A 377 18.60 20.53 -5.33
C TRP A 377 19.56 19.68 -6.15
N ILE A 378 19.09 19.07 -7.24
CA ILE A 378 19.94 18.31 -8.16
C ILE A 378 19.71 18.79 -9.58
N THR A 379 20.80 18.97 -10.32
CA THR A 379 20.73 19.27 -11.75
C THR A 379 21.24 18.05 -12.51
N ARG A 380 20.33 17.39 -13.22
CA ARG A 380 20.68 16.49 -14.32
C ARG A 380 20.76 17.38 -15.57
N SER A 381 21.86 17.32 -16.32
CA SER A 381 22.11 18.15 -17.51
C SER A 381 20.89 18.30 -18.42
N ARG A 382 20.69 19.51 -18.96
CA ARG A 382 19.48 20.00 -19.65
C ARG A 382 19.28 19.52 -21.10
N SER A 383 20.08 18.61 -21.66
CA SER A 383 19.90 18.13 -23.04
C SER A 383 20.04 16.62 -23.21
N ASN A 384 19.29 16.06 -24.16
CA ASN A 384 19.28 14.63 -24.52
C ASN A 384 20.67 14.10 -24.96
N GLU A 385 21.64 14.98 -25.24
CA GLU A 385 22.99 14.59 -25.68
C GLU A 385 24.03 14.54 -24.54
N ASN A 386 23.80 15.17 -23.38
CA ASN A 386 24.85 15.40 -22.38
C ASN A 386 24.46 15.01 -20.94
N GLN A 387 23.70 13.93 -20.74
CA GLN A 387 23.23 13.55 -19.39
C GLN A 387 24.40 13.24 -18.43
N GLY A 388 24.67 14.19 -17.54
CA GLY A 388 25.57 14.03 -16.40
C GLY A 388 27.05 14.19 -16.70
N GLN A 389 27.46 14.89 -17.77
CA GLN A 389 28.87 15.23 -17.99
C GLN A 389 29.12 16.70 -17.63
N PHE A 390 30.02 16.94 -16.67
CA PHE A 390 30.45 18.27 -16.26
C PHE A 390 31.92 18.47 -16.65
N ILE A 391 32.25 19.66 -17.16
CA ILE A 391 33.65 20.08 -17.31
C ILE A 391 34.12 20.54 -15.93
N TRP A 392 35.13 19.89 -15.39
CA TRP A 392 35.74 20.25 -14.12
C TRP A 392 36.77 21.36 -14.32
N PRO A 393 37.28 22.02 -13.25
CA PRO A 393 38.24 23.13 -13.37
C PRO A 393 39.56 22.74 -14.06
N ASP A 394 39.86 21.44 -14.14
CA ASP A 394 40.95 20.89 -14.94
C ASP A 394 40.64 20.76 -16.44
N SER A 395 39.53 21.35 -16.90
CA SER A 395 39.03 21.27 -18.27
C SER A 395 38.68 19.86 -18.76
N VAL A 396 38.67 18.85 -17.86
CA VAL A 396 38.34 17.47 -18.21
C VAL A 396 36.86 17.21 -17.94
N ARG A 397 36.18 16.62 -18.94
CA ARG A 397 34.79 16.16 -18.82
C ARG A 397 34.70 14.90 -17.98
N ARG A 398 33.82 14.90 -16.99
CA ARG A 398 33.56 13.74 -16.12
C ARG A 398 32.09 13.51 -15.92
N ARG A 399 31.71 12.23 -15.83
CA ARG A 399 30.34 11.85 -15.44
C ARG A 399 30.11 12.21 -13.97
N SER A 400 29.38 13.29 -13.74
CA SER A 400 29.18 13.91 -12.43
C SER A 400 27.73 14.34 -12.22
N LEU A 401 27.40 14.63 -10.97
CA LEU A 401 26.14 15.24 -10.55
C LEU A 401 26.46 16.56 -9.87
N GLU A 402 25.64 17.58 -10.13
CA GLU A 402 25.64 18.82 -9.36
C GLU A 402 24.51 18.77 -8.34
N ILE A 403 24.87 18.96 -7.07
CA ILE A 403 23.95 18.99 -5.94
C ILE A 403 24.08 20.36 -5.26
N ASN A 404 22.99 21.10 -5.24
CA ASN A 404 22.88 22.44 -4.67
C ASN A 404 22.34 22.34 -3.24
N TRP A 405 23.23 22.10 -2.28
CA TRP A 405 22.87 21.83 -0.89
C TRP A 405 22.65 23.11 -0.08
N ALA A 406 21.47 23.32 0.51
CA ALA A 406 21.21 24.55 1.27
C ALA A 406 22.06 24.66 2.55
N ARG A 407 22.63 25.85 2.83
CA ARG A 407 23.44 26.12 4.04
C ARG A 407 22.62 26.00 5.33
N ARG A 408 21.33 26.35 5.29
CA ARG A 408 20.37 26.23 6.40
C ARG A 408 19.52 24.95 6.29
N ALA A 409 20.13 23.80 6.01
CA ALA A 409 19.47 22.51 6.21
C ALA A 409 19.60 22.08 7.69
N GLY A 410 18.99 22.88 8.58
CA GLY A 410 18.80 22.60 10.00
C GLY A 410 17.32 22.71 10.32
N SER A 411 16.76 21.64 10.90
CA SER A 411 15.41 21.52 11.45
C SER A 411 14.23 21.86 10.53
N ALA A 412 13.77 20.84 9.78
CA ALA A 412 12.35 20.59 9.56
C ALA A 412 12.18 19.07 9.48
#